data_AF-A0A9Q1M449-F1
#
_entry.id   AF-A0A9Q1M449-F1
#
_cell.length_a   1.000
_cell.length_b   1.000
_cell.length_c   1.000
_cell.angle_alpha   90.00
_cell.angle_beta   90.00
_cell.angle_gamma   90.00
#
_symmetry.space_group_name_H-M   'P 1'
#
loop_
_entity.id
_entity.type
_entity.pdbx_description
1 polymer ?
#
loop_
_entity_poly.entity_id
_entity_poly.type
_entity_poly.pdbx_seq_one_letter_code
_entity_poly.pdbx_strand_id
1 'polypeptide(L)'
;MEETEKESIKSASQEISKQFKTLINSQDLDSLKQLQNLTLGRLQDSNAVLSHFNEYSEHCFAEVSTDFSRNTRLLKSMKSDLDYIFQKLRSMKAKITSTYPDALPDNTTIQALDQRPDLEMPQ
;
A
#
# COMPACT_ATOMS: atom_id res chain seq x y z
N MET A 1 20.80 -10.42 79.51
CA MET A 1 20.02 -9.36 78.83
C MET A 1 20.55 -9.12 77.43
N GLU A 2 21.87 -8.96 77.26
CA GLU A 2 22.51 -8.75 75.95
C GLU A 2 22.45 -9.96 74.99
N GLU A 3 22.59 -11.20 75.49
CA GLU A 3 22.47 -12.43 74.67
C GLU A 3 21.04 -12.66 74.18
N THR A 4 20.06 -12.48 75.06
CA THR A 4 18.62 -12.57 74.75
C THR A 4 18.18 -11.56 73.69
N GLU A 5 18.78 -10.38 73.67
CA GLU A 5 18.51 -9.35 72.67
C GLU A 5 19.12 -9.70 71.30
N LYS A 6 20.36 -10.22 71.28
CA LYS A 6 21.01 -10.74 70.06
C LYS A 6 20.23 -11.91 69.45
N GLU A 7 19.67 -12.78 70.27
CA GLU A 7 18.89 -13.94 69.82
C GLU A 7 17.51 -13.51 69.26
N SER A 8 16.88 -12.53 69.89
CA SER A 8 15.66 -11.87 69.37
C SER A 8 15.88 -11.23 68.00
N ILE A 9 16.96 -10.45 67.83
CA ILE A 9 17.30 -9.81 66.56
C ILE A 9 17.56 -10.84 65.47
N LYS A 10 18.25 -11.95 65.79
CA LYS A 10 18.51 -13.04 64.86
C LYS A 10 17.21 -13.71 64.40
N SER A 11 16.30 -13.99 65.34
CA SER A 11 14.97 -14.55 65.03
C SER A 11 14.14 -13.62 64.15
N ALA A 12 14.08 -12.33 64.47
CA ALA A 12 13.40 -11.33 63.66
C ALA A 12 13.98 -11.23 62.24
N SER A 13 15.32 -11.27 62.12
CA SER A 13 16.01 -11.25 60.82
C SER A 13 15.70 -12.49 59.99
N GLN A 14 15.59 -13.67 60.62
CA GLN A 14 15.21 -14.92 59.94
C GLN A 14 13.77 -14.87 59.44
N GLU A 15 12.84 -14.37 60.25
CA GLU A 15 11.43 -14.24 59.87
C GLU A 15 11.26 -13.24 58.71
N ILE A 16 11.92 -12.08 58.78
CA ILE A 16 11.93 -11.10 57.67
C ILE A 16 12.48 -11.74 56.40
N SER A 17 13.60 -12.47 56.47
CA SER A 17 14.20 -13.12 55.32
C SER A 17 13.28 -14.21 54.72
N LYS A 18 12.51 -14.90 55.55
CA LYS A 18 11.51 -15.89 55.13
C LYS A 18 10.33 -15.23 54.41
N GLN A 19 9.79 -14.16 54.97
CA GLN A 19 8.73 -13.34 54.34
C GLN A 19 9.20 -12.75 53.00
N PHE A 20 10.47 -12.33 52.91
CA PHE A 20 11.02 -11.82 51.67
C PHE A 20 11.06 -12.87 50.55
N LYS A 21 11.32 -14.14 50.89
CA LYS A 21 11.30 -15.24 49.93
C LYS A 21 9.90 -15.58 49.41
N THR A 22 8.85 -15.23 50.16
CA THR A 22 7.46 -15.46 49.73
C THR A 22 6.91 -14.34 48.85
N LEU A 23 7.57 -13.17 48.81
CA LEU A 23 7.14 -12.04 47.97
C LEU A 23 7.30 -12.31 46.47
N ILE A 24 8.15 -13.26 46.09
CA ILE A 24 8.41 -13.60 44.68
C ILE A 24 8.08 -15.07 44.47
N ASN A 25 7.11 -15.33 43.60
CA ASN A 25 6.85 -16.66 43.11
C ASN A 25 7.80 -16.99 41.96
N SER A 26 8.76 -17.88 42.20
CA SER A 26 9.73 -18.30 41.19
C SER A 26 9.08 -18.98 39.98
N GLN A 27 7.96 -19.69 40.19
CA GLN A 27 7.24 -20.34 39.10
C GLN A 27 6.54 -19.34 38.18
N ASP A 28 6.04 -18.23 38.73
CA ASP A 28 5.46 -17.15 37.93
C ASP A 28 6.55 -16.42 37.14
N LEU A 29 7.75 -16.22 37.73
CA LEU A 29 8.91 -15.66 37.03
C LEU A 29 9.37 -16.52 35.87
N ASP A 30 9.43 -17.84 36.06
CA ASP A 30 9.81 -18.77 35.00
C ASP A 30 8.74 -18.81 33.89
N SER A 31 7.47 -18.78 34.27
CA SER A 31 6.35 -18.70 33.32
C SER A 31 6.39 -17.40 32.51
N LEU A 32 6.68 -16.27 33.17
CA LEU A 32 6.84 -14.97 32.53
C LEU A 32 8.00 -14.99 31.52
N LYS A 33 9.14 -15.57 31.90
CA LYS A 33 10.31 -15.72 31.02
C LYS A 33 9.98 -16.60 29.81
N GLN A 34 9.26 -17.71 30.00
CA GLN A 34 8.82 -18.56 28.89
C GLN A 34 7.89 -17.81 27.94
N LEU A 35 6.93 -17.05 28.47
CA LEU A 35 6.02 -16.24 27.66
C LEU A 35 6.78 -15.17 26.87
N GLN A 36 7.74 -14.49 27.49
CA GLN A 36 8.59 -13.51 26.81
C GLN A 36 9.38 -14.12 25.65
N ASN A 37 9.96 -15.31 25.84
CA ASN A 37 10.69 -16.01 24.77
C ASN A 37 9.75 -16.43 23.63
N LEU A 38 8.53 -16.90 23.95
CA LEU A 38 7.53 -17.24 22.94
C LEU A 38 7.10 -15.99 22.16
N THR A 39 6.83 -14.88 22.84
CA THR A 39 6.50 -13.61 22.20
C THR A 39 7.64 -13.12 21.31
N LEU A 40 8.89 -13.21 21.78
CA LEU A 40 10.06 -12.83 20.99
C LEU A 40 10.17 -13.67 19.71
N GLY A 41 10.05 -15.00 19.81
CA GLY A 41 10.08 -15.88 18.65
C GLY A 41 8.99 -15.54 17.63
N ARG A 42 7.75 -15.33 18.09
CA ARG A 42 6.63 -14.93 17.22
C ARG A 42 6.87 -13.58 16.53
N LEU A 43 7.47 -12.62 17.23
CA LEU A 43 7.81 -11.33 16.64
C LEU A 43 8.92 -11.46 15.60
N GLN A 44 9.91 -12.31 15.85
CA GLN A 44 10.98 -12.61 14.88
C GLN A 44 10.42 -13.28 13.63
N ASP A 45 9.56 -14.28 13.78
CA ASP A 45 8.89 -14.96 12.66
C ASP A 45 8.05 -13.96 11.85
N SER A 46 7.26 -13.13 12.52
CA SER A 46 6.44 -12.10 11.86
C SER A 46 7.31 -11.10 11.10
N ASN A 47 8.44 -10.70 11.67
CA ASN A 47 9.35 -9.75 11.02
C ASN A 47 10.01 -10.36 9.77
N ALA A 48 10.35 -11.64 9.80
CA ALA A 48 10.87 -12.35 8.65
C ALA A 48 9.85 -12.41 7.50
N VAL A 49 8.59 -12.73 7.82
CA VAL A 49 7.49 -12.76 6.83
C VAL A 49 7.26 -11.37 6.23
N LEU A 50 7.24 -10.31 7.05
CA LEU A 50 7.07 -8.94 6.57
C LEU A 50 8.24 -8.48 5.70
N SER A 51 9.47 -8.87 6.04
CA SER A 51 10.65 -8.53 5.24
C SER A 51 10.55 -9.17 3.84
N HIS A 52 10.22 -10.46 3.77
CA HIS A 52 10.00 -11.14 2.49
C HIS A 52 8.83 -10.55 1.70
N PHE A 53 7.74 -10.19 2.38
CA PHE A 53 6.61 -9.51 1.73
C PHE A 53 7.02 -8.16 1.12
N ASN A 54 7.80 -7.37 1.86
CA ASN A 54 8.28 -6.08 1.37
C ASN A 54 9.14 -6.26 0.12
N GLU A 55 10.13 -7.16 0.15
CA GLU A 55 10.99 -7.48 -1.00
C GLU A 55 10.18 -7.95 -2.22
N TYR A 56 9.24 -8.88 -2.00
CA TYR A 56 8.38 -9.39 -3.07
C TYR A 56 7.49 -8.29 -3.66
N SER A 57 6.87 -7.48 -2.81
CA SER A 57 5.98 -6.40 -3.25
C SER A 57 6.73 -5.32 -4.04
N GLU A 58 7.98 -5.01 -3.64
CA GLU A 58 8.85 -4.10 -4.36
C GLU A 58 9.21 -4.66 -5.74
N HIS A 59 9.55 -5.95 -5.82
CA HIS A 59 9.85 -6.61 -7.10
C HIS A 59 8.65 -6.57 -8.05
N CYS A 60 7.46 -6.99 -7.59
CA CYS A 60 6.25 -6.94 -8.40
C CYS A 60 5.92 -5.53 -8.90
N PHE A 61 6.13 -4.51 -8.04
CA PHE A 61 5.93 -3.12 -8.44
C PHE A 61 6.96 -2.68 -9.49
N ALA A 62 8.23 -3.03 -9.32
CA ALA A 62 9.29 -2.69 -10.26
C ALA A 62 9.02 -3.28 -11.66
N GLU A 63 8.53 -4.52 -11.74
CA GLU A 63 8.18 -5.19 -13.00
C GLU A 63 7.11 -4.42 -13.79
N VAL A 64 6.05 -3.93 -13.13
CA VAL A 64 4.90 -3.31 -13.83
C VAL A 64 5.02 -1.79 -13.96
N SER A 65 5.73 -1.11 -13.06
CA SER A 65 5.79 0.35 -12.99
C SER A 65 6.40 1.00 -14.25
N THR A 66 7.39 0.33 -14.86
CA THR A 66 8.04 0.80 -16.08
C THR A 66 7.08 0.72 -17.27
N ASP A 67 6.33 -0.37 -17.40
CA ASP A 67 5.34 -0.54 -18.45
C ASP A 67 4.18 0.44 -18.32
N PHE A 68 3.66 0.66 -17.11
CA PHE A 68 2.64 1.69 -16.88
C PHE A 68 3.15 3.09 -17.26
N SER A 69 4.39 3.42 -16.90
CA SER A 69 5.00 4.69 -17.25
C SER A 69 5.14 4.85 -18.77
N ARG A 70 5.59 3.80 -19.48
CA ARG A 70 5.71 3.79 -20.94
C ARG A 70 4.35 3.94 -21.61
N ASN A 71 3.37 3.12 -21.22
CA ASN A 71 2.04 3.10 -21.81
C ASN A 71 1.32 4.44 -21.57
N THR A 72 1.46 5.03 -20.37
CA THR A 72 0.93 6.36 -20.07
C THR A 72 1.52 7.45 -20.97
N ARG A 73 2.84 7.41 -21.23
CA ARG A 73 3.50 8.36 -22.15
C ARG A 73 2.99 8.19 -23.58
N LEU A 74 2.83 6.95 -24.04
CA LEU A 74 2.29 6.65 -25.37
C LEU A 74 0.87 7.21 -25.53
N LEU A 75 -0.01 6.95 -24.57
CA LEU A 75 -1.39 7.46 -24.59
C LEU A 75 -1.44 9.00 -24.64
N LYS A 76 -0.55 9.68 -23.90
CA LYS A 76 -0.45 11.15 -23.95
C LYS A 76 0.01 11.65 -25.32
N SER A 77 0.95 10.95 -25.95
CA SER A 77 1.39 11.27 -27.33
C SER A 77 0.23 11.10 -28.30
N MET A 78 -0.43 9.93 -28.29
CA MET A 78 -1.57 9.65 -29.17
C MET A 78 -2.70 10.67 -29.00
N LYS A 79 -3.00 11.09 -27.77
CA LYS A 79 -3.98 12.15 -27.52
C LYS A 79 -3.56 13.47 -28.20
N SER A 80 -2.29 13.86 -28.05
CA SER A 80 -1.77 15.10 -28.64
C SER A 80 -1.83 15.05 -30.17
N ASP A 81 -1.52 13.91 -30.77
CA ASP A 81 -1.63 13.68 -32.20
C ASP A 81 -3.09 13.79 -32.67
N LEU A 82 -4.03 13.18 -31.95
CA LEU A 82 -5.47 13.30 -32.24
C LEU A 82 -5.96 14.74 -32.11
N ASP A 83 -5.57 15.47 -31.07
CA ASP A 83 -5.92 16.89 -30.89
C ASP A 83 -5.43 17.72 -32.09
N TYR A 84 -4.20 17.47 -32.55
CA TYR A 84 -3.65 18.13 -33.73
C TYR A 84 -4.38 17.78 -35.02
N ILE A 85 -4.68 16.49 -35.23
CA ILE A 85 -5.45 16.02 -36.40
C ILE A 85 -6.84 16.69 -36.42
N PHE A 86 -7.56 16.69 -35.30
CA PHE A 86 -8.87 17.33 -35.22
C PHE A 86 -8.79 18.84 -35.46
N GLN A 87 -7.76 19.51 -34.94
CA GLN A 87 -7.55 20.93 -35.20
C GLN A 87 -7.30 21.21 -36.69
N LYS A 88 -6.50 20.38 -37.36
CA LYS A 88 -6.27 20.49 -38.80
C LYS A 88 -7.52 20.22 -39.62
N LEU A 89 -8.29 19.18 -39.28
CA LEU A 89 -9.55 18.87 -39.94
C LEU A 89 -10.55 20.02 -39.81
N ARG A 90 -10.73 20.60 -38.61
CA ARG A 90 -11.60 21.77 -38.40
C ARG A 90 -11.14 22.96 -39.25
N SER A 91 -9.83 23.22 -39.28
CA SER A 91 -9.25 24.32 -40.06
C SER A 91 -9.46 24.13 -41.57
N MET A 92 -9.27 22.91 -42.08
CA MET A 92 -9.52 22.58 -43.49
C MET A 92 -11.00 22.69 -43.83
N LYS A 93 -11.89 22.16 -42.99
CA LYS A 93 -13.34 22.26 -43.17
C LYS A 93 -13.77 23.73 -43.26
N ALA A 94 -13.32 24.58 -42.34
CA ALA A 94 -13.63 26.00 -42.34
C ALA A 94 -13.17 26.71 -43.62
N LYS A 95 -11.96 26.39 -44.11
CA LYS A 95 -11.45 26.94 -45.38
C LYS A 95 -12.29 26.50 -46.58
N ILE A 96 -12.67 25.22 -46.65
CA ILE A 96 -13.50 24.69 -47.73
C ILE A 96 -14.86 25.37 -47.72
N THR A 97 -15.55 25.42 -46.57
CA THR A 97 -16.86 26.08 -46.45
C THR A 97 -16.78 27.57 -46.81
N SER A 98 -15.69 28.26 -46.47
CA SER A 98 -15.51 29.66 -46.85
C SER A 98 -15.24 29.87 -48.36
N THR A 99 -14.61 28.91 -49.03
CA THR A 99 -14.21 29.05 -50.45
C THR A 99 -15.26 28.46 -51.40
N TYR A 100 -15.91 27.38 -50.96
CA TYR A 100 -16.89 26.60 -51.69
C TYR A 100 -18.03 26.19 -50.74
N PRO A 101 -19.01 27.07 -50.50
CA PRO A 101 -20.07 26.83 -49.52
C PRO A 101 -20.91 25.59 -49.84
N ASP A 102 -21.07 25.23 -51.11
CA ASP A 102 -21.86 24.08 -51.56
C ASP A 102 -21.08 22.76 -51.61
N ALA A 103 -19.79 22.76 -51.24
CA ALA A 103 -18.92 21.58 -51.39
C ALA A 103 -19.06 20.53 -50.27
N LEU A 104 -19.69 20.87 -49.14
CA LEU A 104 -19.82 19.95 -48.01
C LEU A 104 -21.30 19.74 -47.66
N PRO A 105 -21.76 18.49 -47.53
CA PRO A 105 -23.13 18.18 -47.15
C PRO A 105 -23.40 18.55 -45.70
N ASP A 106 -24.66 18.83 -45.38
CA ASP A 106 -25.08 19.23 -44.04
C ASP A 106 -24.81 18.15 -42.99
N ASN A 107 -24.68 18.57 -41.73
CA ASN A 107 -24.32 17.68 -40.62
C ASN A 107 -25.30 16.50 -40.46
N THR A 108 -26.57 16.71 -40.82
CA THR A 108 -27.62 15.69 -40.85
C THR A 108 -27.34 14.58 -41.86
N THR A 109 -26.80 14.94 -43.03
CA THR A 109 -26.41 13.98 -44.09
C THR A 109 -25.15 13.23 -43.70
N ILE A 110 -24.21 13.87 -42.99
CA ILE A 110 -22.98 13.23 -42.50
C ILE A 110 -23.31 12.15 -41.46
N GLN A 111 -24.23 12.42 -40.52
CA GLN A 111 -24.66 11.42 -39.53
C GLN A 111 -25.35 10.21 -40.19
N ALA A 112 -26.16 10.44 -41.23
CA ALA A 112 -26.81 9.37 -41.97
C ALA A 112 -25.81 8.46 -42.73
N LEU A 113 -24.60 8.94 -42.99
CA LEU A 113 -23.54 8.21 -43.70
C LEU A 113 -22.49 7.60 -42.75
N ASP A 114 -22.52 7.94 -41.46
CA ASP A 114 -21.56 7.44 -40.47
C ASP A 114 -21.90 5.99 -40.08
N GLN A 115 -21.12 5.04 -40.59
CA GLN A 115 -21.30 3.60 -40.33
C GLN A 115 -20.45 3.07 -39.16
N ARG A 116 -19.82 3.95 -38.38
CA ARG A 116 -19.00 3.50 -37.25
C ARG A 116 -19.90 2.94 -36.15
N PRO A 117 -19.55 1.81 -35.53
CA PRO A 117 -20.30 1.25 -34.41
C PRO A 117 -20.31 2.25 -33.25
N ASP A 118 -21.48 2.42 -32.63
CA ASP A 118 -21.63 3.26 -31.45
C ASP A 118 -20.98 2.55 -30.25
N LEU A 119 -19.88 3.11 -29.77
CA LEU A 119 -19.09 2.57 -28.66
C LEU A 119 -19.54 3.13 -27.29
N GLU A 120 -20.50 4.06 -27.26
CA GLU A 120 -21.05 4.65 -26.02
C GLU A 120 -22.19 3.81 -25.44
N MET A 121 -22.71 2.84 -26.21
CA MET A 121 -23.75 1.92 -25.77
C MET A 121 -23.12 0.71 -25.07
N PRO A 122 -23.46 0.42 -23.80
CA PRO A 122 -23.04 -0.81 -23.14
C PRO A 122 -23.58 -2.02 -23.92
N GLN A 123 -22.73 -3.03 -24.15
CA GLN A 123 -23.16 -4.34 -24.65
C GLN A 123 -23.88 -5.14 -23.57
#